data_AF-A0AAW2SGP1-F1
#
_entry.id   AF-A0AAW2SGP1-F1
#
_cell.length_a   1.000
_cell.length_b   1.000
_cell.length_c   1.000
_cell.angle_alpha   90.00
_cell.angle_beta   90.00
_cell.angle_gamma   90.00
#
_symmetry.space_group_name_H-M   'P 1'
#
loop_
_entity.id
_entity.type
_entity.pdbx_description
1 polymer ?
#
loop_
_entity_poly.entity_id
_entity_poly.type
_entity_poly.pdbx_seq_one_letter_code
_entity_poly.pdbx_strand_id
1 'polypeptide(L)'
;MLDICDTVFVDVQALIRVFDPADGTVSLVHLRDSGFHHLLRRIGFLKASSEEATYIDVEEAKKECCVVVTNGKDGCTVYHRNVEQQIAPFPAVQMDPTGAGDSFLGGLVVGVAHGLAVPDAALLGNFFGSLTVGQVGLPKFDLRLLQAVKDELQRKRLKLLGCCERQNDKLVFVRPLDHEEFRTALIEAKTSPAVPIQQCQQELPSSPRVAEHHNHLVCSGQQNALLGNACEEPIKSVDGIPDQAL
;
A
#
# COMPACT_ATOMS: atom_id res chain seq x y z
N MET A 1 -22.65 -7.18 1.47
CA MET A 1 -21.17 -7.15 1.63
C MET A 1 -20.74 -6.11 2.65
N LEU A 2 -21.27 -4.88 2.63
CA LEU A 2 -20.95 -3.87 3.65
C LEU A 2 -21.48 -4.23 5.07
N ASP A 3 -22.52 -5.06 5.19
CA ASP A 3 -23.12 -5.45 6.49
C ASP A 3 -22.35 -6.54 7.25
N ILE A 4 -21.28 -7.08 6.68
CA ILE A 4 -20.45 -8.14 7.31
C ILE A 4 -19.06 -7.64 7.71
N CYS A 5 -18.74 -6.38 7.42
CA CYS A 5 -17.43 -5.78 7.70
C CYS A 5 -17.55 -4.84 8.90
N ASP A 6 -16.64 -4.96 9.87
CA ASP A 6 -16.59 -4.05 11.02
C ASP A 6 -16.19 -2.63 10.62
N THR A 7 -15.40 -2.49 9.55
CA THR A 7 -14.93 -1.20 9.04
C THR A 7 -14.68 -1.30 7.54
N VAL A 8 -15.14 -0.30 6.79
CA VAL A 8 -15.00 -0.22 5.33
C VAL A 8 -14.04 0.92 4.97
N PHE A 9 -13.05 0.60 4.15
CA PHE A 9 -12.08 1.55 3.61
C PHE A 9 -12.38 1.77 2.13
N VAL A 10 -12.44 3.02 1.70
CA VAL A 10 -12.77 3.39 0.33
C VAL A 10 -11.75 4.40 -0.18
N ASP A 11 -11.18 4.13 -1.34
CA ASP A 11 -10.56 5.18 -2.15
C ASP A 11 -11.68 5.89 -2.92
N VAL A 12 -11.75 7.22 -2.80
CA VAL A 12 -12.82 8.02 -3.40
C VAL A 12 -12.87 7.84 -4.92
N GLN A 13 -11.77 7.48 -5.59
CA GLN A 13 -11.76 7.19 -7.03
C GLN A 13 -12.84 6.18 -7.43
N ALA A 14 -13.18 5.23 -6.55
CA ALA A 14 -14.26 4.25 -6.78
C ALA A 14 -15.67 4.88 -6.78
N LEU A 15 -15.83 6.06 -6.18
CA LEU A 15 -17.11 6.74 -5.99
C LEU A 15 -17.29 7.95 -6.90
N ILE A 16 -16.22 8.57 -7.40
CA ILE A 16 -16.31 9.85 -8.14
C ILE A 16 -15.91 9.75 -9.61
N ARG A 17 -15.49 8.57 -10.08
CA ARG A 17 -15.16 8.36 -11.50
C ARG A 17 -16.37 7.93 -12.30
N VAL A 18 -16.57 8.60 -13.43
CA VAL A 18 -17.55 8.22 -14.44
C VAL A 18 -16.81 7.92 -15.73
N PHE A 19 -17.23 6.85 -16.41
CA PHE A 19 -16.68 6.42 -17.69
C PHE A 19 -17.63 6.85 -18.79
N ASP A 20 -17.09 7.53 -19.80
CA ASP A 20 -17.83 7.78 -21.03
C ASP A 20 -17.96 6.45 -21.81
N PRO A 21 -19.18 5.98 -22.10
CA PRO A 21 -19.37 4.71 -22.79
C PRO A 21 -18.95 4.75 -24.27
N ALA A 22 -18.78 5.92 -24.87
CA ALA A 22 -18.43 6.07 -26.27
C ALA A 22 -16.92 5.91 -26.52
N ASP A 23 -16.08 6.50 -25.66
CA ASP A 23 -14.62 6.52 -25.85
C ASP A 23 -13.82 5.97 -24.66
N GLY A 24 -14.48 5.64 -23.54
CA GLY A 24 -13.83 5.13 -22.34
C GLY A 24 -13.12 6.19 -21.50
N THR A 25 -13.28 7.48 -21.82
CA THR A 25 -12.67 8.58 -21.07
C THR A 25 -13.19 8.58 -19.63
N VAL A 26 -12.26 8.78 -18.69
CA VAL A 26 -12.59 8.90 -17.27
C VAL A 26 -12.72 10.38 -16.91
N SER A 27 -13.87 10.75 -16.36
CA SER A 27 -14.12 12.07 -15.79
C SER A 27 -14.41 11.97 -14.30
N LEU A 28 -14.23 13.09 -13.60
CA LEU A 28 -14.56 13.21 -12.18
C LEU A 28 -15.88 13.97 -12.02
N VAL A 29 -16.73 13.47 -11.14
CA VAL A 29 -17.97 14.11 -10.71
C VAL A 29 -17.93 14.36 -9.21
N HIS A 30 -18.71 15.32 -8.71
CA HIS A 30 -18.82 15.49 -7.27
C HIS A 30 -19.44 14.25 -6.62
N LEU A 31 -18.99 13.90 -5.41
CA LEU A 31 -19.52 12.75 -4.66
C LEU A 31 -21.04 12.84 -4.44
N ARG A 32 -21.56 14.07 -4.26
CA ARG A 32 -22.99 14.33 -4.12
C ARG A 32 -23.80 13.91 -5.37
N ASP A 33 -23.18 13.99 -6.55
CA ASP A 33 -23.79 13.76 -7.85
C ASP A 33 -23.48 12.34 -8.39
N SER A 34 -22.58 11.60 -7.76
CA SER A 34 -22.15 10.29 -8.24
C SER A 34 -23.14 9.15 -7.96
N GLY A 35 -24.20 9.43 -7.20
CA GLY A 35 -25.15 8.42 -6.72
C GLY A 35 -24.66 7.62 -5.51
N PHE A 36 -23.39 7.77 -5.11
CA PHE A 36 -22.80 7.04 -3.97
C PHE A 36 -22.75 7.83 -2.66
N HIS A 37 -23.20 9.09 -2.63
CA HIS A 37 -23.20 9.94 -1.42
C HIS A 37 -23.82 9.25 -0.19
N HIS A 38 -24.91 8.51 -0.40
CA HIS A 38 -25.63 7.78 0.66
C HIS A 38 -24.78 6.70 1.35
N LEU A 39 -23.67 6.25 0.74
CA LEU A 39 -22.76 5.26 1.30
C LEU A 39 -21.84 5.83 2.37
N LEU A 40 -21.66 7.15 2.47
CA LEU A 40 -20.75 7.79 3.45
C LEU A 40 -20.99 7.28 4.88
N ARG A 41 -22.25 7.06 5.27
CA ARG A 41 -22.65 6.56 6.60
C ARG A 41 -22.19 5.14 6.91
N ARG A 42 -21.81 4.38 5.88
CA ARG A 42 -21.36 2.99 5.96
C ARG A 42 -19.85 2.87 5.75
N ILE A 43 -19.18 3.97 5.42
CA ILE A 43 -17.74 4.02 5.22
C ILE A 43 -17.09 4.37 6.54
N GLY A 44 -16.08 3.58 6.94
CA GLY A 44 -15.25 3.92 8.10
C GLY A 44 -14.19 4.95 7.73
N PHE A 45 -13.49 4.70 6.62
CA PHE A 45 -12.43 5.56 6.11
C PHE A 45 -12.62 5.87 4.62
N LEU A 46 -12.63 7.15 4.27
CA LEU A 46 -12.62 7.64 2.90
C LEU A 46 -11.29 8.31 2.62
N LYS A 47 -10.47 7.72 1.76
CA LYS A 47 -9.21 8.30 1.32
C LYS A 47 -9.39 9.05 0.00
N ALA A 48 -8.77 10.22 -0.12
CA ALA A 48 -8.75 11.05 -1.32
C ALA A 48 -7.38 11.72 -1.47
N SER A 49 -6.95 12.00 -2.70
CA SER A 49 -5.86 12.96 -2.93
C SER A 49 -6.31 14.40 -2.72
N SER A 50 -5.37 15.34 -2.65
CA SER A 50 -5.68 16.78 -2.63
C SER A 50 -6.53 17.22 -3.83
N GLU A 51 -6.28 16.65 -5.00
CA GLU A 51 -7.02 16.94 -6.23
C GLU A 51 -8.44 16.36 -6.16
N GLU A 52 -8.58 15.12 -5.66
CA GLU A 52 -9.87 14.44 -5.53
C GLU A 52 -10.73 15.04 -4.41
N ALA A 53 -10.10 15.58 -3.36
CA ALA A 53 -10.79 16.25 -2.27
C ALA A 53 -11.62 17.44 -2.75
N THR A 54 -11.28 18.06 -3.89
CA THR A 54 -12.09 19.14 -4.49
C THR A 54 -13.47 18.66 -4.98
N TYR A 55 -13.64 17.36 -5.20
CA TYR A 55 -14.90 16.73 -5.60
C TYR A 55 -15.72 16.21 -4.42
N ILE A 56 -15.18 16.29 -3.20
CA ILE A 56 -15.83 15.89 -1.96
C ILE A 56 -16.13 17.13 -1.12
N ASP A 57 -17.32 17.21 -0.52
CA ASP A 57 -17.54 18.14 0.59
C ASP A 57 -16.93 17.54 1.86
N VAL A 58 -15.65 17.84 2.14
CA VAL A 58 -14.91 17.27 3.28
C VAL A 58 -15.57 17.63 4.61
N GLU A 59 -16.16 18.82 4.72
CA GLU A 59 -16.83 19.28 5.93
C GLU A 59 -18.13 18.49 6.21
N GLU A 60 -18.85 18.08 5.17
CA GLU A 60 -19.97 17.16 5.29
C GLU A 60 -19.50 15.73 5.54
N ALA A 61 -18.57 15.22 4.72
CA ALA A 61 -18.11 13.84 4.77
C ALA A 61 -17.46 13.47 6.11
N LYS A 62 -16.69 14.39 6.72
CA LYS A 62 -16.05 14.15 8.02
C LYS A 62 -17.04 13.96 9.18
N LYS A 63 -18.31 14.37 9.01
CA LYS A 63 -19.36 14.14 10.01
C LYS A 63 -19.83 12.70 10.04
N GLU A 64 -19.74 12.01 8.89
CA GLU A 64 -20.26 10.65 8.67
C GLU A 64 -19.16 9.59 8.71
N CYS A 65 -17.93 9.91 8.24
CA CYS A 65 -16.79 8.99 8.21
C CYS A 65 -15.45 9.67 8.51
N CYS A 66 -14.37 8.90 8.66
CA CYS A 66 -13.01 9.46 8.71
C CYS A 66 -12.51 9.76 7.29
N VAL A 67 -12.28 11.03 6.97
CA VAL A 67 -11.71 11.43 5.67
C VAL A 67 -10.21 11.60 5.81
N VAL A 68 -9.44 10.99 4.91
CA VAL A 68 -7.98 11.11 4.88
C VAL A 68 -7.57 11.69 3.53
N VAL A 69 -7.06 12.93 3.55
CA VAL A 69 -6.63 13.63 2.34
C VAL A 69 -5.11 13.53 2.22
N THR A 70 -4.61 12.87 1.18
CA THR A 70 -3.16 12.77 0.92
C THR A 70 -2.69 13.99 0.14
N ASN A 71 -1.68 14.69 0.65
CA ASN A 71 -1.12 15.94 0.12
C ASN A 71 0.27 15.73 -0.51
N GLY A 72 0.49 14.57 -1.13
CA GLY A 72 1.77 14.20 -1.75
C GLY A 72 2.97 14.36 -0.80
N LYS A 73 3.89 15.26 -1.15
CA LYS A 73 5.13 15.52 -0.38
C LYS A 73 4.88 16.13 1.00
N ASP A 74 3.69 16.67 1.25
CA ASP A 74 3.33 17.35 2.50
C ASP A 74 2.63 16.40 3.49
N GLY A 75 2.52 15.11 3.14
CA GLY A 75 1.99 14.05 3.99
C GLY A 75 0.49 13.86 3.77
N CYS A 76 -0.29 13.82 4.83
CA CYS A 76 -1.75 13.74 4.74
C CYS A 76 -2.43 14.49 5.88
N THR A 77 -3.72 14.76 5.71
CA THR A 77 -4.57 15.38 6.74
C THR A 77 -5.71 14.42 7.06
N VAL A 78 -5.92 14.16 8.35
CA VAL A 78 -7.01 13.33 8.84
C VAL A 78 -8.12 14.24 9.36
N TYR A 79 -9.34 14.04 8.86
CA TYR A 79 -10.55 14.74 9.25
C TYR A 79 -11.58 13.76 9.82
N HIS A 80 -12.07 14.03 11.03
CA HIS A 80 -13.19 13.29 11.59
C HIS A 80 -13.92 14.14 12.64
N ARG A 81 -15.19 14.46 12.37
CA ARG A 81 -16.02 15.37 13.17
C ARG A 81 -15.31 16.71 13.41
N ASN A 82 -14.92 16.99 14.65
CA ASN A 82 -14.23 18.22 15.05
C ASN A 82 -12.70 18.05 15.09
N VAL A 83 -12.19 16.89 14.66
CA VAL A 83 -10.76 16.60 14.63
C VAL A 83 -10.23 16.86 13.23
N GLU A 84 -9.17 17.66 13.15
CA GLU A 84 -8.35 17.87 11.96
C GLU A 84 -6.88 17.77 12.37
N GLN A 85 -6.12 16.92 11.70
CA GLN A 85 -4.72 16.67 12.04
C GLN A 85 -3.85 16.46 10.81
N GLN A 86 -2.83 17.30 10.67
CA GLN A 86 -1.76 17.09 9.70
C GLN A 86 -0.80 16.02 10.18
N ILE A 87 -0.56 15.00 9.36
CA ILE A 87 0.37 13.91 9.60
C ILE A 87 1.59 14.08 8.70
N ALA A 88 2.77 14.05 9.31
CA ALA A 88 4.02 14.38 8.65
C ALA A 88 4.37 13.41 7.49
N PRO A 89 5.02 13.90 6.42
CA PRO A 89 5.51 13.07 5.34
C PRO A 89 6.80 12.30 5.72
N PHE A 90 7.20 11.40 4.81
CA PHE A 90 8.51 10.79 4.78
C PHE A 90 9.27 11.24 3.52
N PRO A 91 10.56 11.62 3.62
CA PRO A 91 11.35 11.99 2.47
C PRO A 91 11.46 10.86 1.43
N ALA A 92 11.22 11.20 0.17
CA ALA A 92 11.36 10.31 -0.97
C ALA A 92 11.79 11.08 -2.22
N VAL A 93 12.55 10.42 -3.08
CA VAL A 93 12.83 10.89 -4.44
C VAL A 93 11.75 10.28 -5.33
N GLN A 94 10.87 11.10 -5.90
CA GLN A 94 9.79 10.62 -6.75
C GLN A 94 10.35 10.13 -8.09
N MET A 95 10.12 8.85 -8.39
CA MET A 95 10.40 8.18 -9.65
C MET A 95 9.10 7.91 -10.44
N ASP A 96 8.12 7.27 -9.80
CA ASP A 96 6.80 6.97 -10.38
C ASP A 96 5.73 7.09 -9.28
N PRO A 97 4.75 8.01 -9.40
CA PRO A 97 3.70 8.15 -8.40
C PRO A 97 2.64 7.03 -8.43
N THR A 98 2.67 6.17 -9.45
CA THR A 98 1.67 5.12 -9.66
C THR A 98 1.59 4.18 -8.45
N GLY A 99 0.37 3.93 -7.96
CA GLY A 99 0.12 3.04 -6.83
C GLY A 99 0.48 3.61 -5.45
N ALA A 100 1.03 4.83 -5.34
CA ALA A 100 1.37 5.41 -4.05
C ALA A 100 0.13 5.62 -3.14
N GLY A 101 -1.00 5.97 -3.75
CA GLY A 101 -2.29 6.08 -3.06
C GLY A 101 -2.81 4.74 -2.54
N ASP A 102 -2.60 3.66 -3.28
CA ASP A 102 -3.00 2.30 -2.89
C ASP A 102 -2.10 1.77 -1.77
N SER A 103 -0.78 1.99 -1.87
CA SER A 103 0.17 1.67 -0.80
C SER A 103 -0.11 2.47 0.47
N PHE A 104 -0.49 3.74 0.33
CA PHE A 104 -0.96 4.54 1.46
C PHE A 104 -2.18 3.90 2.12
N LEU A 105 -3.20 3.56 1.33
CA LEU A 105 -4.43 2.95 1.83
C LEU A 105 -4.13 1.59 2.50
N GLY A 106 -3.26 0.78 1.92
CA GLY A 106 -2.79 -0.48 2.49
C GLY A 106 -2.10 -0.29 3.84
N GLY A 107 -1.20 0.70 3.95
CA GLY A 107 -0.56 1.05 5.22
C GLY A 107 -1.58 1.50 6.28
N LEU A 108 -2.55 2.35 5.90
CA LEU A 108 -3.62 2.79 6.77
C LEU A 108 -4.46 1.61 7.29
N VAL A 109 -4.90 0.71 6.40
CA VAL A 109 -5.67 -0.50 6.74
C VAL A 109 -4.88 -1.38 7.70
N VAL A 110 -3.61 -1.65 7.42
CA VAL A 110 -2.75 -2.46 8.29
C VAL A 110 -2.61 -1.82 9.67
N GLY A 111 -2.39 -0.51 9.74
CA GLY A 111 -2.27 0.21 11.00
C GLY A 111 -3.54 0.12 11.86
N VAL A 112 -4.71 0.37 11.26
CA VAL A 112 -5.99 0.25 11.96
C VAL A 112 -6.25 -1.19 12.41
N ALA A 113 -6.00 -2.18 11.55
CA ALA A 113 -6.18 -3.60 11.89
C ALA A 113 -5.26 -4.06 13.04
N HIS A 114 -4.11 -3.40 13.23
CA HIS A 114 -3.21 -3.67 14.36
C HIS A 114 -3.60 -2.93 15.65
N GLY A 115 -4.66 -2.11 15.62
CA GLY A 115 -5.15 -1.35 16.76
C GLY A 115 -4.41 -0.03 16.99
N LEU A 116 -3.72 0.51 15.97
CA LEU A 116 -3.13 1.83 16.07
C LEU A 116 -4.19 2.93 16.17
N ALA A 117 -3.84 4.03 16.85
CA ALA A 117 -4.58 5.27 16.70
C ALA A 117 -4.54 5.73 15.24
N VAL A 118 -5.61 6.36 14.77
CA VAL A 118 -5.77 6.80 13.37
C VAL A 118 -4.61 7.68 12.89
N PRO A 119 -4.07 8.63 13.68
CA PRO A 119 -2.89 9.39 13.28
C PRO A 119 -1.66 8.52 12.98
N ASP A 120 -1.41 7.47 13.77
CA ASP A 120 -0.29 6.55 13.54
C ASP A 120 -0.55 5.61 12.34
N ALA A 121 -1.79 5.18 12.16
CA ALA A 121 -2.17 4.39 10.99
C ALA A 121 -2.02 5.22 9.69
N ALA A 122 -2.41 6.50 9.71
CA ALA A 122 -2.19 7.43 8.60
C ALA A 122 -0.70 7.71 8.36
N LEU A 123 0.11 7.76 9.43
CA LEU A 123 1.56 7.87 9.32
C LEU A 123 2.17 6.63 8.64
N LEU A 124 1.70 5.43 8.99
CA LEU A 124 2.10 4.20 8.29
C LEU A 124 1.69 4.22 6.82
N GLY A 125 0.52 4.78 6.51
CA GLY A 125 0.13 5.08 5.13
C GLY A 125 1.12 5.99 4.41
N ASN A 126 1.48 7.14 5.01
CA ASN A 126 2.48 8.07 4.45
C ASN A 126 3.81 7.35 4.20
N PHE A 127 4.22 6.46 5.10
CA PHE A 127 5.44 5.68 4.98
C PHE A 127 5.43 4.81 3.72
N PHE A 128 4.43 3.94 3.55
CA PHE A 128 4.33 3.06 2.38
C PHE A 128 4.09 3.81 1.07
N GLY A 129 3.34 4.92 1.10
CA GLY A 129 3.23 5.84 -0.04
C GLY A 129 4.60 6.38 -0.46
N SER A 130 5.42 6.84 0.50
CA SER A 130 6.76 7.38 0.23
C SER A 130 7.74 6.34 -0.33
N LEU A 131 7.61 5.07 0.06
CA LEU A 131 8.42 3.98 -0.46
C LEU A 131 8.02 3.60 -1.89
N THR A 132 6.74 3.75 -2.20
CA THR A 132 6.18 3.42 -3.52
C THR A 132 6.62 4.45 -4.56
N VAL A 133 6.51 5.75 -4.23
CA VAL A 133 6.89 6.80 -5.18
C VAL A 133 8.36 6.74 -5.60
N GLY A 134 9.23 6.10 -4.82
CA GLY A 134 10.67 5.95 -5.10
C GLY A 134 11.03 4.75 -5.97
N GLN A 135 10.05 4.08 -6.59
CA GLN A 135 10.22 2.91 -7.45
C GLN A 135 9.40 3.11 -8.72
N VAL A 136 9.72 2.37 -9.80
CA VAL A 136 8.96 2.40 -11.05
C VAL A 136 8.03 1.19 -11.12
N GLY A 137 6.77 1.40 -11.50
CA GLY A 137 5.78 0.33 -11.65
C GLY A 137 5.24 -0.22 -10.33
N LEU A 138 4.92 -1.51 -10.30
CA LEU A 138 4.33 -2.14 -9.10
C LEU A 138 5.31 -2.08 -7.91
N PRO A 139 4.87 -1.55 -6.75
CA PRO A 139 5.74 -1.40 -5.60
C PRO A 139 6.24 -2.75 -5.09
N LYS A 140 7.54 -2.83 -4.81
CA LYS A 140 8.16 -3.98 -4.15
C LYS A 140 8.74 -3.52 -2.82
N PHE A 141 8.48 -4.26 -1.75
CA PHE A 141 9.01 -3.97 -0.43
C PHE A 141 9.95 -5.09 0.01
N ASP A 142 11.14 -4.74 0.52
CA ASP A 142 12.10 -5.70 1.08
C ASP A 142 11.46 -6.42 2.28
N LEU A 143 11.63 -7.75 2.38
CA LEU A 143 11.05 -8.54 3.47
C LEU A 143 11.54 -8.11 4.86
N ARG A 144 12.79 -7.67 4.99
CA ARG A 144 13.36 -7.16 6.25
C ARG A 144 12.73 -5.85 6.65
N LEU A 145 12.46 -4.97 5.68
CA LEU A 145 11.71 -3.73 5.91
C LEU A 145 10.31 -4.06 6.45
N LEU A 146 9.60 -4.97 5.80
CA LEU A 146 8.28 -5.41 6.24
C LEU A 146 8.33 -6.05 7.64
N GLN A 147 9.36 -6.85 7.92
CA GLN A 147 9.55 -7.46 9.23
C GLN A 147 9.83 -6.41 10.31
N ALA A 148 10.72 -5.45 10.07
CA ALA A 148 11.02 -4.37 11.00
C ALA A 148 9.78 -3.51 11.31
N VAL A 149 8.98 -3.19 10.29
CA VAL A 149 7.70 -2.50 10.47
C VAL A 149 6.74 -3.35 11.32
N LYS A 150 6.62 -4.65 11.04
CA LYS A 150 5.77 -5.56 11.80
C LYS A 150 6.19 -5.64 13.27
N ASP A 151 7.48 -5.71 13.55
CA ASP A 151 8.02 -5.74 14.91
C ASP A 151 7.69 -4.44 15.65
N GLU A 152 7.77 -3.29 14.98
CA GLU A 152 7.38 -2.00 15.55
C GLU A 152 5.88 -1.92 15.84
N LEU A 153 5.03 -2.42 14.94
CA LEU A 153 3.59 -2.52 15.17
C LEU A 153 3.26 -3.37 16.40
N GLN A 154 3.96 -4.50 16.57
CA GLN A 154 3.80 -5.37 17.74
C GLN A 154 4.23 -4.67 19.03
N ARG A 155 5.40 -3.99 19.01
CA ARG A 155 5.90 -3.20 20.14
C ARG A 155 4.87 -2.16 20.58
N LYS A 156 4.31 -1.41 19.62
CA LYS A 156 3.33 -0.36 19.89
C LYS A 156 2.01 -0.93 20.44
N ARG A 157 1.55 -2.05 19.89
CA ARG A 157 0.38 -2.77 20.41
C ARG A 157 0.59 -3.23 21.86
N LEU A 158 1.78 -3.74 22.21
CA LEU A 158 2.11 -4.14 23.58
C LEU A 158 2.12 -2.95 24.55
N LYS A 159 2.66 -1.79 24.14
CA LYS A 159 2.61 -0.55 24.95
C LYS A 159 1.17 -0.13 25.25
N LEU A 160 0.27 -0.22 24.26
CA LEU A 160 -1.16 0.11 24.44
C LEU A 160 -1.86 -0.85 25.41
N LEU A 161 -1.55 -2.14 25.37
CA LEU A 161 -2.11 -3.14 26.30
C LEU A 161 -1.65 -2.94 27.76
N GLY A 162 -0.47 -2.37 27.98
CA GLY A 162 0.10 -2.15 29.31
C GLY A 162 -0.52 -1.00 30.12
N CYS A 163 -1.22 -0.06 29.47
CA CYS A 163 -1.76 1.16 30.09
C CYS A 163 -3.20 1.06 30.65
N CYS A 164 -3.72 -0.15 30.81
CA CYS A 164 -5.02 -0.51 31.41
C CYS A 164 -6.31 -0.23 30.61
N GLU A 165 -7.18 -1.23 30.82
CA GLU A 165 -8.61 -1.43 30.53
C GLU A 165 -9.05 -1.66 29.08
N ARG A 166 -9.81 -2.76 28.94
CA ARG A 166 -10.59 -3.17 27.77
C ARG A 166 -11.52 -2.04 27.33
N GLN A 167 -11.01 -1.08 26.58
CA GLN A 167 -11.84 -0.15 25.84
C GLN A 167 -12.13 -0.80 24.49
N ASN A 168 -13.43 -1.01 24.24
CA ASN A 168 -14.06 -1.47 23.01
C ASN A 168 -13.33 -1.01 21.75
N ASP A 169 -13.47 -1.78 20.67
CA ASP A 169 -13.02 -1.60 19.25
C ASP A 169 -13.28 -0.21 18.64
N LYS A 170 -12.90 0.86 19.34
CA LYS A 170 -13.27 2.23 19.06
C LYS A 170 -12.02 2.93 18.56
N LEU A 171 -12.08 3.36 17.31
CA LEU A 171 -11.02 4.12 16.65
C LEU A 171 -10.60 5.32 17.51
N VAL A 172 -9.30 5.41 17.79
CA VAL A 172 -8.71 6.53 18.54
C VAL A 172 -8.22 7.57 17.55
N PHE A 173 -8.80 8.76 17.61
CA PHE A 173 -8.44 9.86 16.71
C PHE A 173 -7.41 10.82 17.31
N VAL A 174 -7.08 10.69 18.59
CA VAL A 174 -6.08 11.56 19.25
C VAL A 174 -4.67 11.09 18.88
N ARG A 175 -3.77 12.03 18.56
CA ARG A 175 -2.36 11.74 18.32
C ARG A 175 -1.69 11.19 19.59
N PRO A 176 -1.09 9.98 19.54
CA PRO A 176 -0.38 9.44 20.70
C PRO A 176 0.88 10.25 21.04
N LEU A 177 1.29 10.20 22.31
CA LEU A 177 2.49 10.89 22.79
C LEU A 177 3.78 10.36 22.14
N ASP A 178 3.79 9.08 21.77
CA ASP A 178 4.90 8.39 21.11
C ASP A 178 4.81 8.45 19.57
N HIS A 179 3.98 9.34 18.99
CA HIS A 179 3.82 9.48 17.53
C HIS A 179 5.15 9.75 16.80
N GLU A 180 5.97 10.66 17.34
CA GLU A 180 7.29 10.98 16.76
C GLU A 180 8.34 9.88 16.98
N GLU A 181 8.25 9.13 18.09
CA GLU A 181 9.08 7.93 18.31
C GLU A 181 8.76 6.88 17.24
N PHE A 182 7.45 6.63 17.01
CA PHE A 182 7.00 5.70 15.99
C PHE A 182 7.43 6.13 14.58
N ARG A 183 7.32 7.43 14.26
CA ARG A 183 7.84 7.99 13.00
C ARG A 183 9.34 7.73 12.84
N THR A 184 10.11 7.93 13.90
CA THR A 184 11.56 7.72 13.90
C THR A 184 11.91 6.25 13.65
N ALA A 185 11.22 5.32 14.33
CA ALA A 185 11.40 3.89 14.12
C ALA A 185 11.10 3.45 12.67
N LEU A 186 10.08 4.02 12.02
CA LEU A 186 9.80 3.76 10.61
C LEU A 186 10.92 4.27 9.68
N ILE A 187 11.51 5.44 9.98
CA ILE A 187 12.67 5.95 9.23
C ILE A 187 13.86 5.00 9.37
N GLU A 188 14.14 4.54 10.60
CA GLU A 188 15.22 3.59 10.87
C GLU A 188 15.03 2.28 10.10
N ALA A 189 13.80 1.74 10.09
CA ALA A 189 13.44 0.55 9.33
C ALA A 189 13.74 0.68 7.83
N LYS A 190 13.56 1.87 7.24
CA LYS A 190 13.90 2.17 5.84
C LYS A 190 15.41 2.20 5.60
N THR A 191 16.20 2.67 6.57
CA THR A 191 17.65 2.88 6.42
C THR A 191 18.51 1.67 6.77
N SER A 192 17.94 0.62 7.37
CA SER A 192 18.71 -0.50 7.88
C SER A 192 19.49 -1.20 6.75
N PRO A 193 20.83 -1.24 6.79
CA PRO A 193 21.64 -1.76 5.70
C PRO A 193 21.43 -3.25 5.50
N ALA A 194 21.57 -3.70 4.26
CA ALA A 194 21.49 -5.10 3.91
C ALA A 194 22.69 -5.87 4.48
N VAL A 195 22.59 -6.43 5.68
CA VAL A 195 23.57 -7.42 6.14
C VAL A 195 23.37 -8.68 5.29
N PRO A 196 24.44 -9.30 4.74
CA PRO A 196 24.31 -10.58 4.04
C PRO A 196 23.76 -11.61 5.01
N ILE A 197 22.67 -12.26 4.62
CA ILE A 197 22.20 -13.45 5.34
C ILE A 197 23.30 -14.49 5.16
N GLN A 198 24.12 -14.68 6.18
CA GLN A 198 24.94 -15.86 6.28
C GLN A 198 23.95 -17.01 6.51
N GLN A 199 23.69 -17.78 5.46
CA GLN A 199 22.98 -19.05 5.59
C GLN A 199 23.81 -19.92 6.53
N CYS A 200 23.46 -19.91 7.82
CA CYS A 200 23.83 -21.00 8.71
C CYS A 200 23.05 -22.23 8.21
N GLN A 201 23.68 -22.99 7.32
CA GLN A 201 23.36 -24.38 7.12
C GLN A 201 23.66 -25.11 8.44
N GLN A 202 22.65 -25.22 9.31
CA GLN A 202 22.66 -26.25 10.33
C GLN A 202 22.16 -27.53 9.65
N GLU A 203 23.11 -28.37 9.25
CA GLU A 203 22.87 -29.75 8.87
C GLU A 203 22.21 -30.50 10.04
N LEU A 204 21.03 -31.06 9.81
CA LEU A 204 20.43 -32.05 10.71
C LEU A 204 21.22 -33.36 10.60
N PRO A 205 21.58 -34.04 11.71
CA PRO A 205 22.20 -35.35 11.65
C PRO A 205 21.22 -36.38 11.06
N SER A 206 21.68 -37.08 10.03
CA SER A 206 21.00 -38.23 9.43
C SER A 206 20.94 -39.40 10.41
N SER A 207 19.78 -40.06 10.47
CA SER A 207 19.55 -41.32 11.18
C SER A 207 19.12 -42.40 10.18
N PRO A 208 19.46 -43.69 10.39
CA PRO A 208 19.77 -44.60 9.30
C PRO A 208 18.56 -45.36 8.72
N ARG A 209 18.85 -45.87 7.52
CA ARG A 209 18.03 -46.67 6.60
C ARG A 209 17.26 -47.80 7.30
N VAL A 210 15.97 -47.88 6.99
CA VAL A 210 15.22 -49.15 6.99
C VAL A 210 14.79 -49.43 5.56
N ALA A 211 15.21 -50.59 5.07
CA ALA A 211 14.93 -51.09 3.75
C ALA A 211 13.60 -51.84 3.75
N GLU A 212 12.70 -51.53 2.82
CA GLU A 212 11.69 -52.47 2.35
C GLU A 212 11.56 -52.36 0.82
N HIS A 213 11.78 -53.50 0.17
CA HIS A 213 11.55 -53.75 -1.24
C HIS A 213 10.04 -53.74 -1.52
N HIS A 214 9.61 -53.25 -2.69
CA HIS A 214 8.87 -54.03 -3.70
C HIS A 214 8.63 -53.23 -5.00
N ASN A 215 9.35 -53.66 -6.04
CA ASN A 215 8.99 -53.87 -7.45
C ASN A 215 8.24 -52.82 -8.31
N HIS A 216 8.98 -52.43 -9.36
CA HIS A 216 8.60 -52.35 -10.78
C HIS A 216 7.47 -51.38 -11.21
N LEU A 217 7.86 -50.30 -11.91
CA LEU A 217 7.68 -50.23 -13.37
C LEU A 217 8.66 -49.20 -13.98
N VAL A 218 9.36 -49.62 -15.01
CA VAL A 218 10.29 -48.85 -15.84
C VAL A 218 9.50 -48.15 -16.94
N CYS A 219 9.79 -46.87 -17.20
CA CYS A 219 9.73 -46.37 -18.57
C CYS A 219 10.77 -45.26 -18.77
N SER A 220 11.79 -45.62 -19.54
CA SER A 220 12.91 -44.82 -20.04
C SER A 220 12.49 -43.81 -21.10
N GLY A 221 13.19 -42.67 -21.16
CA GLY A 221 13.06 -41.71 -22.26
C GLY A 221 13.98 -40.50 -22.18
N GLN A 222 15.29 -40.74 -22.29
CA GLN A 222 16.39 -39.88 -22.79
C GLN A 222 16.36 -38.34 -22.67
N GLN A 223 17.39 -37.83 -22.00
CA GLN A 223 18.02 -36.53 -22.24
C GLN A 223 18.55 -36.43 -23.68
N ASN A 224 18.45 -35.25 -24.29
CA ASN A 224 19.52 -34.71 -25.12
C ASN A 224 19.44 -33.18 -25.18
N ALA A 225 20.55 -32.55 -24.79
CA ALA A 225 20.85 -31.16 -25.01
C ALA A 225 21.19 -30.94 -26.49
N LEU A 226 20.60 -29.91 -27.11
CA LEU A 226 21.13 -29.34 -28.36
C LEU A 226 21.00 -27.81 -28.29
N LEU A 227 22.17 -27.18 -28.34
CA LEU A 227 22.39 -25.77 -28.65
C LEU A 227 21.73 -25.40 -29.98
N GLY A 228 21.03 -24.27 -30.01
CA GLY A 228 20.53 -23.65 -31.25
C GLY A 228 20.56 -22.13 -31.11
N ASN A 229 21.60 -21.52 -31.69
CA ASN A 229 21.66 -20.09 -31.97
C ASN A 229 20.53 -19.70 -32.91
N ALA A 230 19.81 -18.62 -32.58
CA ALA A 230 19.02 -17.86 -33.54
C ALA A 230 19.18 -16.36 -33.25
N CYS A 231 20.01 -15.73 -34.07
CA CYS A 231 20.06 -14.28 -34.27
C CYS A 231 19.22 -13.97 -35.52
N GLU A 232 18.22 -13.09 -35.41
CA GLU A 232 17.66 -12.27 -36.50
C GLU A 232 17.13 -10.99 -35.81
N GLU A 233 17.93 -9.92 -35.74
CA GLU A 233 18.18 -8.82 -36.69
C GLU A 233 17.17 -7.65 -36.64
N PRO A 234 17.65 -6.39 -36.74
CA PRO A 234 16.89 -5.18 -36.39
C PRO A 234 16.30 -4.47 -37.62
N ILE A 235 15.10 -3.90 -37.47
CA ILE A 235 14.45 -3.13 -38.52
C ILE A 235 15.03 -1.70 -38.58
N LYS A 236 15.61 -1.34 -39.73
CA LYS A 236 15.84 0.02 -40.27
C LYS A 236 15.17 0.04 -41.65
N SER A 237 14.68 1.10 -42.28
CA SER A 237 14.56 2.56 -42.09
C SER A 237 13.93 3.05 -43.41
N VAL A 238 13.14 4.13 -43.45
CA VAL A 238 13.08 4.98 -44.67
C VAL A 238 12.87 6.44 -44.27
N ASP A 239 13.89 7.26 -44.57
CA ASP A 239 13.85 8.72 -44.60
C ASP A 239 13.66 9.22 -46.05
N GLY A 240 12.92 10.33 -46.19
CA GLY A 240 13.11 11.39 -47.19
C GLY A 240 12.31 11.30 -48.52
N ILE A 241 11.88 12.36 -49.22
CA ILE A 241 11.92 13.85 -49.17
C ILE A 241 10.91 14.34 -50.30
N PRO A 242 10.79 15.60 -50.85
CA PRO A 242 10.70 17.00 -50.37
C PRO A 242 9.47 17.84 -50.87
N ASP A 243 9.38 19.09 -50.33
CA ASP A 243 8.95 20.40 -50.91
C ASP A 243 7.54 20.66 -51.53
N GLN A 244 6.81 21.68 -51.03
CA GLN A 244 6.69 23.04 -51.62
C GLN A 244 5.57 23.92 -50.98
N ALA A 245 5.92 25.18 -50.72
CA ALA A 245 5.17 26.45 -50.84
C ALA A 245 3.74 26.61 -50.27
N LEU A 246 3.59 27.48 -49.26
CA LEU A 246 2.92 28.81 -49.33
C LEU A 246 3.14 29.62 -48.04
#